data_AF-A0A1G2WM50-F1
#
_entry.id   AF-A0A1G2WM50-F1
#
_cell.length_a   1.000
_cell.length_b   1.000
_cell.length_c   1.000
_cell.angle_alpha   90.00
_cell.angle_beta   90.00
_cell.angle_gamma   90.00
#
_symmetry.space_group_name_H-M   'P 1'
#
loop_
_entity.id
_entity.type
_entity.pdbx_description
1 polymer ?
#
loop_
_entity_poly.entity_id
_entity_poly.type
_entity_poly.pdbx_seq_one_letter_code
_entity_poly.pdbx_strand_id
1 'polypeptide(L)'
;MFWRQDINKAVYKKSNSITHTQFQPSTASVNYTKKLLTSTDASERQSIGQSLLDEMSGSLSIPPPQLNVNDKRQNHSLKNGKLMRKTYATYKAGKITISNKTAIRESVIAPKTFMDTLIHEFMHHYDYEVLKFPSSLHTAGFYYRLGDIMKKLIG
;
A
#
# COMPACT_ATOMS: atom_id res chain seq x y z
N MET A 1 22.65 -10.61 16.58
CA MET A 1 21.21 -10.32 16.81
C MET A 1 20.97 -8.89 17.35
N PHE A 2 21.87 -8.34 18.19
CA PHE A 2 21.82 -6.97 18.72
C PHE A 2 21.81 -5.84 17.66
N TRP A 3 22.71 -5.88 16.68
CA TRP A 3 22.81 -4.88 15.61
C TRP A 3 21.49 -4.59 14.86
N ARG A 4 20.67 -5.63 14.62
CA ARG A 4 19.40 -5.50 13.90
C ARG A 4 18.33 -4.79 14.75
N GLN A 5 18.45 -4.88 16.06
CA GLN A 5 17.55 -4.26 17.03
C GLN A 5 17.84 -2.76 17.15
N ASP A 6 19.11 -2.37 17.16
CA ASP A 6 19.53 -0.97 17.20
C ASP A 6 19.19 -0.23 15.89
N ILE A 7 19.40 -0.87 14.74
CA ILE A 7 18.98 -0.33 13.43
C ILE A 7 17.46 -0.09 13.42
N ASN A 8 16.66 -1.06 13.87
CA ASN A 8 15.21 -0.87 13.92
C ASN A 8 14.78 0.23 14.90
N LYS A 9 15.49 0.44 16.02
CA LYS A 9 15.21 1.53 16.95
C LYS A 9 15.50 2.90 16.33
N ALA A 10 16.60 3.03 15.58
CA ALA A 10 16.95 4.26 14.86
C ALA A 10 15.95 4.55 13.73
N VAL A 11 15.62 3.54 12.91
CA VAL A 11 14.61 3.63 11.85
C VAL A 11 13.24 3.98 12.42
N TYR A 12 12.85 3.37 13.55
CA TYR A 12 11.59 3.68 14.22
C TYR A 12 11.50 5.17 14.56
N LYS A 13 12.51 5.72 15.24
CA LYS A 13 12.53 7.15 15.61
C LYS A 13 12.43 8.06 14.39
N LYS A 14 13.19 7.77 13.33
CA LYS A 14 13.19 8.56 12.09
C LYS A 14 11.88 8.44 11.32
N SER A 15 11.32 7.23 11.20
CA SER A 15 10.02 7.01 10.58
C SER A 15 8.92 7.74 11.35
N ASN A 16 8.99 7.76 12.69
CA ASN A 16 8.00 8.42 13.54
C ASN A 16 8.02 9.94 13.45
N SER A 17 9.17 10.56 13.15
CA SER A 17 9.29 12.02 13.03
C SER A 17 8.84 12.59 11.67
N ILE A 18 8.71 11.76 10.64
CA ILE A 18 8.29 12.20 9.30
C ILE A 18 6.78 11.95 9.17
N THR A 19 6.00 13.01 9.05
CA THR A 19 4.53 12.92 9.11
C THR A 19 3.84 13.20 7.78
N HIS A 20 4.55 13.78 6.80
CA HIS A 20 4.01 14.13 5.49
C HIS A 20 4.86 13.50 4.39
N THR A 21 4.23 13.30 3.23
CA THR A 21 4.88 12.80 2.03
C THR A 21 5.35 13.95 1.13
N GLN A 22 6.38 13.69 0.33
CA GLN A 22 6.80 14.59 -0.75
C GLN A 22 5.90 14.48 -1.99
N PHE A 23 4.93 13.56 -1.98
CA PHE A 23 4.00 13.32 -3.08
C PHE A 23 3.18 14.58 -3.36
N GLN A 24 3.06 14.91 -4.65
CA GLN A 24 2.22 15.98 -5.16
C GLN A 24 1.19 15.38 -6.13
N PRO A 25 -0.12 15.56 -5.88
CA PRO A 25 -1.14 14.97 -6.73
C PRO A 25 -1.21 15.63 -8.10
N SER A 26 -1.24 14.81 -9.15
CA SER A 26 -1.61 15.21 -10.51
C SER A 26 -3.12 15.04 -10.72
N THR A 27 -3.71 15.75 -11.69
CA THR A 27 -5.11 15.53 -12.11
C THR A 27 -5.36 14.06 -12.50
N ALA A 28 -4.38 13.40 -13.12
CA ALA A 28 -4.46 11.99 -13.49
C ALA A 28 -4.51 11.09 -12.24
N SER A 29 -3.64 11.31 -11.24
CA SER A 29 -3.65 10.54 -9.98
C SER A 29 -4.99 10.64 -9.23
N VAL A 30 -5.61 11.82 -9.18
CA VAL A 30 -6.94 12.04 -8.59
C VAL A 30 -8.03 11.32 -9.40
N ASN A 31 -7.95 11.36 -10.73
CA ASN A 31 -8.92 10.68 -11.61
C ASN A 31 -8.82 9.14 -11.48
N TYR A 32 -7.61 8.57 -11.45
CA TYR A 32 -7.42 7.14 -11.22
C TYR A 32 -7.92 6.72 -9.83
N THR A 33 -7.69 7.55 -8.81
CA THR A 33 -8.25 7.34 -7.47
C THR A 33 -9.77 7.24 -7.50
N LYS A 34 -10.45 8.19 -8.16
CA LYS A 34 -11.92 8.16 -8.29
C LYS A 34 -12.42 6.89 -8.98
N LYS A 35 -11.75 6.46 -10.06
CA LYS A 35 -12.10 5.22 -10.77
C LYS A 35 -11.90 3.97 -9.90
N LEU A 36 -10.80 3.90 -9.14
CA LEU A 36 -10.56 2.77 -8.22
C LEU A 36 -11.60 2.70 -7.10
N LEU A 37 -12.10 3.85 -6.63
CA LEU A 37 -13.14 3.93 -5.60
C LEU A 37 -14.52 3.45 -6.08
N THR A 38 -14.69 3.17 -7.38
CA THR A 38 -15.91 2.56 -7.94
C THR A 38 -15.68 1.17 -8.54
N SER A 39 -14.43 0.80 -8.84
CA SER A 39 -14.09 -0.46 -9.51
C SER A 39 -14.14 -1.66 -8.56
N THR A 40 -14.62 -2.81 -9.06
CA THR A 40 -14.70 -4.10 -8.35
C THR A 40 -14.01 -5.25 -9.10
N ASP A 41 -13.81 -5.11 -10.41
CA ASP A 41 -13.13 -6.11 -11.23
C ASP A 41 -11.61 -6.13 -10.98
N ALA A 42 -11.03 -7.33 -10.94
CA ALA A 42 -9.62 -7.50 -10.64
C ALA A 42 -8.70 -6.95 -11.76
N SER A 43 -9.07 -7.15 -13.02
CA SER A 43 -8.25 -6.74 -14.17
C SER A 43 -8.29 -5.23 -14.33
N GLU A 44 -9.47 -4.62 -14.17
CA GLU A 44 -9.65 -3.17 -14.15
C GLU A 44 -8.84 -2.54 -13.00
N ARG A 45 -8.97 -3.08 -11.77
CA ARG A 45 -8.18 -2.64 -10.61
C ARG A 45 -6.68 -2.73 -10.83
N GLN A 46 -6.20 -3.75 -11.54
CA GLN A 46 -4.78 -3.86 -11.88
C GLN A 46 -4.35 -2.75 -12.84
N SER A 47 -5.10 -2.53 -13.93
CA SER A 47 -4.75 -1.53 -14.94
C SER A 47 -4.79 -0.10 -14.37
N ILE A 48 -5.89 0.25 -13.69
CA ILE A 48 -6.06 1.57 -13.10
C ILE A 48 -5.12 1.75 -11.91
N GLY A 49 -4.95 0.71 -11.09
CA GLY A 49 -4.02 0.72 -9.95
C GLY A 49 -2.57 0.91 -10.39
N GLN A 50 -2.13 0.24 -11.45
CA GLN A 50 -0.79 0.45 -12.01
C GLN A 50 -0.63 1.88 -12.49
N SER A 51 -1.61 2.40 -13.24
CA SER A 51 -1.57 3.79 -13.75
C SER A 51 -1.50 4.82 -12.61
N LEU A 52 -2.19 4.57 -11.50
CA LEU A 52 -2.08 5.40 -10.29
C LEU A 52 -0.67 5.33 -9.69
N LEU A 53 -0.11 4.14 -9.53
CA LEU A 53 1.25 3.96 -9.00
C LEU A 53 2.30 4.63 -9.88
N ASP A 54 2.14 4.57 -11.20
CA ASP A 54 3.02 5.21 -12.18
C ASP A 54 3.01 6.74 -12.03
N GLU A 55 1.82 7.35 -11.91
CA GLU A 55 1.67 8.79 -11.66
C GLU A 55 2.31 9.21 -10.32
N MET A 56 2.06 8.43 -9.27
CA MET A 56 2.59 8.72 -7.94
C MET A 56 4.12 8.63 -7.92
N SER A 57 4.68 7.56 -8.48
CA SER A 57 6.12 7.36 -8.58
C SER A 57 6.79 8.39 -9.50
N GLY A 58 6.13 8.77 -10.59
CA GLY A 58 6.58 9.84 -11.49
C GLY A 58 6.72 11.19 -10.77
N SER A 59 5.73 11.59 -9.97
CA SER A 59 5.79 12.82 -9.18
C SER A 59 6.93 12.84 -8.15
N LEU A 60 7.42 11.66 -7.75
CA LEU A 60 8.47 11.45 -6.76
C LEU A 60 9.84 11.16 -7.39
N SER A 61 9.92 11.06 -8.73
CA SER A 61 11.13 10.63 -9.45
C SER A 61 11.70 9.28 -8.96
N ILE A 62 10.82 8.31 -8.65
CA ILE A 62 11.20 6.94 -8.24
C ILE A 62 10.70 5.91 -9.25
N PRO A 63 11.28 4.70 -9.34
CA PRO A 63 10.70 3.64 -10.14
C PRO A 63 9.29 3.28 -9.65
N PRO A 64 8.33 2.96 -10.53
CA PRO A 64 7.02 2.51 -10.11
C PRO A 64 7.06 1.06 -9.60
N PRO A 65 6.34 0.73 -8.50
CA PRO A 65 6.17 -0.64 -8.11
C PRO A 65 5.24 -1.37 -9.09
N GLN A 66 5.53 -2.64 -9.37
CA GLN A 66 4.66 -3.49 -10.16
C GLN A 66 3.46 -3.95 -9.33
N LEU A 67 2.24 -3.75 -9.83
CA LEU A 67 1.01 -4.24 -9.23
C LEU A 67 0.55 -5.56 -9.87
N ASN A 68 0.24 -6.54 -9.02
CA ASN A 68 -0.49 -7.74 -9.40
C ASN A 68 -1.79 -7.84 -8.59
N VAL A 69 -2.94 -7.84 -9.25
CA VAL A 69 -4.24 -8.04 -8.59
C VAL A 69 -4.76 -9.43 -8.95
N ASN A 70 -4.73 -10.33 -7.98
CA ASN A 70 -5.23 -11.69 -8.18
C ASN A 70 -6.73 -11.72 -7.90
N ASP A 71 -7.53 -12.31 -8.79
CA ASP A 71 -8.95 -12.57 -8.52
C ASP A 71 -9.19 -13.80 -7.62
N LYS A 72 -8.45 -13.85 -6.52
CA LYS A 72 -8.40 -14.95 -5.55
C LYS A 72 -8.67 -14.41 -4.15
N ARG A 73 -9.07 -15.32 -3.26
CA ARG A 73 -9.25 -15.01 -1.84
C ARG A 73 -7.92 -14.68 -1.17
N GLN A 74 -7.99 -13.82 -0.17
CA GLN A 74 -6.85 -13.51 0.70
C GLN A 74 -6.27 -14.77 1.35
N ASN A 75 -4.94 -14.81 1.43
CA ASN A 75 -4.23 -15.82 2.20
C ASN A 75 -4.59 -15.68 3.68
N HIS A 76 -4.99 -16.79 4.29
CA HIS A 76 -5.41 -16.81 5.68
C HIS A 76 -5.06 -18.12 6.37
N SER A 77 -5.07 -18.10 7.70
CA SER A 77 -4.94 -19.29 8.53
C SER A 77 -6.09 -19.37 9.52
N LEU A 78 -6.57 -20.61 9.73
CA LEU A 78 -7.62 -20.93 10.68
C LEU A 78 -7.02 -21.76 11.82
N LYS A 79 -7.51 -21.53 13.05
CA LYS A 79 -7.27 -22.41 14.20
C LYS A 79 -8.62 -22.67 14.87
N ASN A 80 -9.02 -23.93 14.95
CA ASN A 80 -10.32 -24.36 15.50
C ASN A 80 -11.51 -23.60 14.87
N GLY A 81 -11.51 -23.43 13.54
CA GLY A 81 -12.54 -22.69 12.80
C GLY A 81 -12.51 -21.16 12.97
N LYS A 82 -11.61 -20.61 13.79
CA LYS A 82 -11.44 -19.17 13.98
C LYS A 82 -10.32 -18.62 13.09
N LEU A 83 -10.58 -17.49 12.43
CA LEU A 83 -9.59 -16.77 11.63
C LEU A 83 -8.50 -16.19 12.53
N MET A 84 -7.26 -16.62 12.34
CA MET A 84 -6.10 -16.17 13.13
C MET A 84 -5.32 -15.06 12.42
N ARG A 85 -5.11 -15.22 11.11
CA ARG A 85 -4.41 -14.24 10.28
C ARG A 85 -5.08 -14.17 8.92
N LYS A 86 -5.14 -12.96 8.38
CA LYS A 86 -5.38 -12.71 6.96
C LYS A 86 -4.33 -11.72 6.46
N THR A 87 -3.85 -11.95 5.24
CA THR A 87 -2.92 -11.05 4.54
C THR A 87 -3.67 -10.48 3.34
N TYR A 88 -3.90 -9.18 3.35
CA TYR A 88 -4.64 -8.46 2.31
C TYR A 88 -3.82 -8.31 1.03
N ALA A 89 -2.57 -7.90 1.24
CA ALA A 89 -1.59 -7.67 0.20
C ALA A 89 -0.18 -7.91 0.73
N THR A 90 0.78 -7.87 -0.19
CA THR A 90 2.21 -7.92 0.14
C THR A 90 2.99 -6.95 -0.74
N TYR A 91 3.91 -6.21 -0.14
CA TYR A 91 4.99 -5.53 -0.82
C TYR A 91 6.30 -6.30 -0.66
N LYS A 92 6.98 -6.61 -1.77
CA LYS A 92 8.33 -7.21 -1.77
C LYS A 92 9.12 -6.75 -2.98
N ALA A 93 10.27 -6.09 -2.76
CA ALA A 93 11.23 -5.71 -3.79
C ALA A 93 10.57 -5.00 -5.01
N GLY A 94 9.81 -3.94 -4.76
CA GLY A 94 9.13 -3.18 -5.82
C GLY A 94 7.90 -3.88 -6.40
N LYS A 95 7.41 -4.97 -5.81
CA LYS A 95 6.19 -5.65 -6.25
C LYS A 95 5.11 -5.60 -5.19
N ILE A 96 3.94 -5.11 -5.57
CA ILE A 96 2.70 -5.11 -4.80
C ILE A 96 1.82 -6.24 -5.31
N THR A 97 1.30 -7.08 -4.43
CA THR A 97 0.34 -8.14 -4.79
C THR A 97 -0.88 -8.06 -3.89
N ILE A 98 -2.07 -7.92 -4.47
CA ILE A 98 -3.34 -7.77 -3.74
C ILE A 98 -4.29 -8.90 -4.12
N SER A 99 -5.01 -9.44 -3.14
CA SER A 99 -6.10 -10.41 -3.37
C SER A 99 -7.44 -9.70 -3.47
N ASN A 100 -8.17 -9.89 -4.56
CA ASN A 100 -9.43 -9.19 -4.84
C ASN A 100 -10.64 -9.70 -4.03
N LYS A 101 -10.53 -10.87 -3.38
CA LYS A 101 -11.61 -11.51 -2.63
C LYS A 101 -11.28 -11.65 -1.15
N THR A 102 -12.28 -11.49 -0.28
CA THR A 102 -12.15 -11.65 1.17
C THR A 102 -11.75 -13.08 1.55
N ALA A 103 -11.03 -13.24 2.67
CA ALA A 103 -10.48 -14.53 3.09
C ALA A 103 -11.52 -15.65 3.27
N ILE A 104 -12.66 -15.35 3.91
CA ILE A 104 -13.63 -16.36 4.36
C ILE A 104 -14.80 -16.52 3.39
N ARG A 105 -15.45 -15.42 3.03
CA ARG A 105 -16.66 -15.44 2.18
C ARG A 105 -16.35 -15.40 0.69
N GLU A 106 -15.08 -15.17 0.34
CA GLU A 106 -14.60 -15.01 -1.04
C GLU A 106 -15.34 -13.92 -1.84
N SER A 107 -16.05 -13.04 -1.15
CA SER A 107 -16.70 -11.88 -1.75
C SER A 107 -15.65 -10.87 -2.20
N VAL A 108 -15.90 -10.18 -3.32
CA VAL A 108 -15.06 -9.08 -3.80
C VAL A 108 -14.88 -8.03 -2.70
N ILE A 109 -13.64 -7.58 -2.47
CA ILE A 109 -13.38 -6.55 -1.46
C ILE A 109 -13.94 -5.21 -1.91
N ALA A 110 -14.46 -4.44 -0.95
CA ALA A 110 -15.01 -3.11 -1.21
C ALA A 110 -13.97 -2.19 -1.88
N PRO A 111 -14.38 -1.29 -2.81
CA PRO A 111 -13.46 -0.39 -3.50
C PRO A 111 -12.57 0.43 -2.55
N LYS A 112 -13.14 0.97 -1.47
CA LYS A 112 -12.37 1.68 -0.44
C LYS A 112 -11.33 0.78 0.23
N THR A 113 -11.67 -0.48 0.54
CA THR A 113 -10.71 -1.43 1.11
C THR A 113 -9.57 -1.74 0.15
N PHE A 114 -9.85 -1.87 -1.16
CA PHE A 114 -8.81 -2.03 -2.17
C PHE A 114 -7.89 -0.80 -2.21
N MET A 115 -8.45 0.41 -2.26
CA MET A 115 -7.69 1.66 -2.27
C MET A 115 -6.80 1.81 -1.03
N ASP A 116 -7.35 1.64 0.17
CA ASP A 116 -6.60 1.72 1.42
C ASP A 116 -5.46 0.69 1.45
N THR A 117 -5.68 -0.51 0.91
CA THR A 117 -4.66 -1.57 0.82
C THR A 117 -3.56 -1.20 -0.19
N LEU A 118 -3.93 -0.72 -1.38
CA LEU A 118 -2.96 -0.33 -2.41
C LEU A 118 -2.02 0.78 -1.92
N ILE A 119 -2.59 1.81 -1.30
CA ILE A 119 -1.82 2.95 -0.77
C ILE A 119 -0.96 2.55 0.43
N HIS A 120 -1.42 1.60 1.26
CA HIS A 120 -0.59 1.03 2.32
C HIS A 120 0.68 0.38 1.78
N GLU A 121 0.55 -0.47 0.77
CA GLU A 121 1.71 -1.13 0.16
C GLU A 121 2.60 -0.14 -0.62
N PHE A 122 2.02 0.90 -1.23
CA PHE A 122 2.81 2.00 -1.79
C PHE A 122 3.58 2.78 -0.72
N MET A 123 3.04 2.95 0.49
CA MET A 123 3.77 3.61 1.57
C MET A 123 5.02 2.82 1.99
N HIS A 124 4.94 1.49 1.96
CA HIS A 124 6.14 0.66 2.10
C HIS A 124 7.15 0.95 0.98
N HIS A 125 6.70 1.02 -0.27
CA HIS A 125 7.56 1.39 -1.39
C HIS A 125 8.21 2.77 -1.20
N TYR A 126 7.44 3.78 -0.77
CA TYR A 126 7.92 5.13 -0.46
C TYR A 126 9.00 5.13 0.64
N ASP A 127 8.83 4.36 1.71
CA ASP A 127 9.84 4.25 2.77
C ASP A 127 11.17 3.71 2.23
N TYR A 128 11.13 2.77 1.28
CA TYR A 128 12.33 2.21 0.67
C TYR A 128 12.94 3.13 -0.40
N GLU A 129 12.13 3.70 -1.30
CA GLU A 129 12.64 4.45 -2.44
C GLU A 129 12.86 5.93 -2.17
N VAL A 130 12.01 6.58 -1.38
CA VAL A 130 12.14 8.01 -1.08
C VAL A 130 12.93 8.23 0.20
N LEU A 131 12.55 7.54 1.29
CA LEU A 131 13.21 7.72 2.59
C LEU A 131 14.48 6.89 2.76
N LYS A 132 14.74 5.95 1.85
CA LYS A 132 15.89 5.03 1.85
C LYS A 132 16.05 4.28 3.18
N PHE A 133 14.93 3.89 3.80
CA PHE A 133 14.97 3.10 5.03
C PHE A 133 15.33 1.65 4.73
N PRO A 134 16.17 1.01 5.56
CA PRO A 134 16.50 -0.41 5.42
C PRO A 134 15.33 -1.33 5.82
N SER A 135 14.35 -0.81 6.56
CA SER A 135 13.10 -1.48 6.92
C SER A 135 11.96 -0.47 6.97
N SER A 136 10.78 -0.87 6.51
CA SER A 136 9.56 -0.05 6.67
C SER A 136 8.76 -0.57 7.86
N LEU A 137 8.69 0.25 8.91
CA LEU A 137 8.02 -0.07 10.17
C LEU A 137 6.72 0.73 10.27
N HIS A 138 5.64 0.09 10.72
CA HIS A 138 4.34 0.72 10.97
C HIS A 138 4.34 1.61 12.24
N THR A 139 5.10 2.71 12.19
CA THR A 139 5.15 3.74 13.24
C THR A 139 3.97 4.71 13.13
N ALA A 140 3.77 5.61 14.12
CA ALA A 140 2.74 6.64 13.97
C ALA A 140 3.03 7.55 12.76
N GLY A 141 4.30 7.89 12.51
CA GLY A 141 4.72 8.63 11.32
C GLY A 141 4.38 7.94 10.00
N PHE A 142 4.48 6.60 9.93
CA PHE A 142 4.00 5.84 8.77
C PHE A 142 2.51 6.07 8.52
N TYR A 143 1.68 5.98 9.57
CA TYR A 143 0.24 6.21 9.44
C TYR A 143 -0.11 7.68 9.13
N TYR A 144 0.67 8.65 9.62
CA TYR A 144 0.49 10.05 9.24
C TYR A 144 0.80 10.28 7.76
N ARG A 145 1.89 9.70 7.22
CA ARG A 145 2.18 9.76 5.78
C ARG A 145 1.10 9.08 4.94
N LEU A 146 0.56 7.96 5.42
CA LEU A 146 -0.58 7.29 4.78
C LEU A 146 -1.84 8.16 4.78
N GLY A 147 -2.12 8.88 5.86
CA GLY A 147 -3.21 9.86 5.90
C GLY A 147 -3.00 11.03 4.94
N ASP A 148 -1.78 11.59 4.92
CA ASP A 148 -1.40 12.70 4.04
C ASP A 148 -1.58 12.36 2.56
N ILE A 149 -1.06 11.20 2.12
CA ILE A 149 -1.16 10.78 0.72
C ILE A 149 -2.62 10.51 0.31
N MET A 150 -3.42 9.88 1.19
CA MET A 150 -4.83 9.63 0.95
C MET A 150 -5.62 10.94 0.81
N LYS A 151 -5.35 11.92 1.68
CA LYS A 151 -5.97 13.25 1.60
C LYS A 151 -5.67 13.92 0.26
N LYS A 152 -4.40 13.90 -0.17
CA LYS A 152 -3.97 14.48 -1.45
C LYS A 152 -4.62 13.81 -2.67
N LEU A 153 -4.86 12.49 -2.61
CA LEU A 153 -5.48 11.73 -3.70
C LEU A 153 -6.99 11.92 -3.81
N ILE A 154 -7.68 12.14 -2.69
CA ILE A 154 -9.14 12.32 -2.66
C ILE A 154 -9.54 13.75 -3.05
N GLY A 155 -8.67 14.73 -2.79
CA GLY A 155 -8.94 16.16 -3.00
C GLY A 155 -9.47 16.81 -1.73
#